data_AF-D8RK63-F1
#
_entry.id   AF-D8RK63-F1
#
_cell.length_a   1.000
_cell.length_b   1.000
_cell.length_c   1.000
_cell.angle_alpha   90.00
_cell.angle_beta   90.00
_cell.angle_gamma   90.00
#
_symmetry.space_group_name_H-M   'P 1'
#
loop_
_entity.id
_entity.type
_entity.pdbx_description
1 polymer ?
#
loop_
_entity_poly.entity_id
_entity_poly.type
_entity_poly.pdbx_seq_one_letter_code
_entity_poly.pdbx_strand_id
1 'polypeptide(L)' 'YDTAWVARIPSDSDSSLPEFPEALEWIIHSQLPDGSWGDDCHLQLYDRVLSTLSCLVTLKLWDIGHNSIAQGM' A
#
# COMPACT_ATOMS: atom_id res chain seq x y z
N TYR A 1 -7.11 -0.21 2.83
CA TYR A 1 -7.56 0.29 1.51
C TYR A 1 -7.38 1.80 1.36
N ASP A 2 -7.98 2.64 2.22
CA ASP A 2 -8.02 4.11 2.06
C ASP A 2 -6.65 4.77 2.15
N THR A 3 -5.79 4.33 3.06
CA THR A 3 -4.40 4.84 3.18
C THR A 3 -3.62 4.65 1.89
N ALA A 4 -3.84 3.54 1.18
CA ALA A 4 -3.21 3.29 -0.11
C ALA A 4 -3.67 4.26 -1.19
N TRP A 5 -4.91 4.75 -1.13
CA TRP A 5 -5.38 5.80 -2.03
C TRP A 5 -4.75 7.16 -1.72
N VAL A 6 -4.68 7.54 -0.45
CA VAL A 6 -4.02 8.79 -0.03
C VAL A 6 -2.55 8.81 -0.41
N ALA A 7 -1.86 7.68 -0.25
CA ALA A 7 -0.46 7.54 -0.62
C ALA A 7 -0.19 7.65 -2.13
N ARG A 8 -1.21 7.59 -3.00
CA ARG A 8 -1.03 7.82 -4.46
C ARG A 8 -1.09 9.29 -4.86
N ILE A 9 -1.47 10.19 -3.96
CA ILE A 9 -1.62 11.60 -4.29
C ILE A 9 -0.24 12.18 -4.56
N PRO A 10 0.04 12.66 -5.79
CA PRO A 10 1.31 13.29 -6.11
C PRO A 10 1.39 14.68 -5.47
N SER A 11 2.60 15.14 -5.20
CA SER A 11 2.80 16.48 -4.67
C SER A 11 2.52 17.56 -5.71
N ASP A 12 1.93 18.67 -5.27
CA ASP A 12 1.70 19.84 -6.12
C ASP A 12 3.01 20.48 -6.61
N SER A 13 4.11 20.30 -5.87
CA SER A 13 5.42 20.85 -6.21
C SER A 13 6.24 19.94 -7.14
N ASP A 14 6.12 18.62 -6.97
CA ASP A 14 6.83 17.61 -7.76
C ASP A 14 5.98 16.34 -7.89
N SER A 15 5.50 16.08 -9.11
CA SER A 15 4.66 14.92 -9.41
C SER A 15 5.38 13.57 -9.25
N SER A 16 6.70 13.56 -9.12
CA SER A 16 7.48 12.35 -8.86
C SER A 16 7.54 11.97 -7.38
N LEU A 17 7.02 12.82 -6.50
CA LEU A 17 6.98 12.60 -5.05
C LEU A 17 5.54 12.49 -4.55
N PRO A 18 5.27 11.63 -3.56
CA PRO A 18 3.98 11.60 -2.89
C PRO A 18 3.80 12.85 -2.02
N GLU A 19 2.59 13.41 -2.00
CA GLU A 19 2.24 14.51 -1.09
C GLU A 19 2.25 14.06 0.38
N PHE A 20 1.95 12.78 0.62
CA PHE A 20 1.89 12.18 1.95
C PHE A 20 2.87 10.99 2.06
N PRO A 21 4.17 11.24 2.27
CA PRO A 21 5.17 10.18 2.41
C PRO A 21 4.91 9.27 3.61
N GLU A 22 4.33 9.79 4.69
CA GLU A 22 3.99 9.03 5.89
C GLU A 22 2.96 7.93 5.61
N ALA A 23 1.99 8.19 4.71
CA ALA A 23 1.01 7.19 4.30
C ALA A 23 1.68 6.03 3.54
N LEU A 24 2.71 6.35 2.74
CA LEU A 24 3.48 5.38 1.98
C LEU A 24 4.39 4.54 2.88
N GLU A 25 5.02 5.17 3.86
CA GLU A 25 5.80 4.48 4.90
C GLU A 25 4.92 3.54 5.74
N TRP A 26 3.72 3.98 6.11
CA TRP A 26 2.76 3.14 6.83
C TRP A 26 2.41 1.88 6.04
N ILE A 27 2.23 1.98 4.72
CA ILE A 27 1.93 0.81 3.86
C ILE A 27 3.07 -0.20 3.93
N ILE A 28 4.33 0.23 3.84
CA ILE A 28 5.49 -0.68 3.89
C ILE A 28 5.53 -1.44 5.23
N HIS A 29 5.27 -0.74 6.33
CA HIS A 29 5.35 -1.33 7.67
C HIS A 29 4.12 -2.13 8.10
N SER A 30 2.98 -1.99 7.40
CA SER A 30 1.70 -2.62 7.79
C SER A 30 1.38 -3.90 7.00
N GLN A 31 2.37 -4.45 6.28
CA GLN A 31 2.21 -5.74 5.61
C GLN A 31 2.13 -6.86 6.64
N LEU A 32 1.17 -7.76 6.47
CA LEU A 32 1.01 -8.93 7.33
C LEU A 32 2.04 -10.02 6.97
N PRO A 33 2.30 -10.99 7.88
CA PRO A 33 3.28 -12.06 7.62
C PRO A 33 2.95 -12.95 6.43
N ASP A 34 1.69 -12.99 6.02
CA ASP A 34 1.20 -13.70 4.83
C ASP A 34 1.36 -12.89 3.53
N GLY A 35 1.93 -11.68 3.62
CA GLY A 35 2.17 -10.78 2.50
C GLY A 35 0.99 -9.86 2.16
N SER A 36 -0.14 -10.00 2.84
CA SER A 36 -1.35 -9.23 2.54
C SER A 36 -1.47 -7.94 3.37
N TRP A 37 -2.44 -7.09 3.02
CA TRP A 37 -2.84 -5.93 3.82
C TRP A 37 -4.33 -6.00 4.14
N GLY A 38 -4.69 -5.68 5.38
CA GLY A 38 -6.08 -5.64 5.86
C GLY A 38 -6.15 -5.83 7.36
N ASP A 39 -7.38 -5.96 7.89
CA ASP A 39 -7.57 -6.29 9.31
C ASP A 39 -7.10 -7.72 9.60
N ASP A 40 -6.27 -7.88 10.63
CA ASP A 40 -5.79 -9.18 11.11
C ASP A 40 -6.87 -9.93 11.91
N CYS A 41 -7.82 -9.20 12.51
CA CYS A 41 -8.85 -9.78 13.38
C CYS A 41 -10.05 -10.35 12.60
N HIS A 42 -10.34 -9.82 11.42
CA HIS A 42 -11.47 -10.25 10.58
C HIS A 42 -11.01 -10.57 9.16
N LEU A 43 -10.93 -11.87 8.85
CA LEU A 43 -10.69 -12.36 7.50
C LEU A 43 -11.94 -12.22 6.62
N GLN A 44 -12.27 -10.98 6.25
CA GLN A 44 -13.14 -10.74 5.12
C GLN A 44 -12.29 -10.78 3.85
N LEU A 45 -12.34 -11.91 3.14
CA LEU A 45 -11.55 -12.16 1.92
C LEU A 45 -11.63 -11.00 0.90
N TYR A 46 -12.81 -10.38 0.75
CA TYR A 46 -12.99 -9.23 -0.13
C TYR A 46 -12.18 -8.00 0.31
N ASP A 47 -12.25 -7.65 1.60
CA ASP A 47 -11.48 -6.52 2.14
C ASP A 47 -9.98 -6.78 2.03
N ARG A 48 -9.55 -8.01 2.34
CA ARG A 48 -8.14 -8.40 2.28
C ARG A 48 -7.59 -8.31 0.86
N VAL A 49 -8.32 -8.82 -0.14
CA VAL A 49 -7.92 -8.72 -1.54
C VAL A 49 -7.90 -7.28 -2.02
N LEU A 50 -8.92 -6.48 -1.70
CA LEU A 50 -8.99 -5.07 -2.12
C LEU A 50 -7.89 -4.22 -1.46
N SER A 51 -7.64 -4.41 -0.17
CA SER A 51 -6.60 -3.71 0.55
C SER A 51 -5.21 -4.10 0.03
N THR A 52 -4.95 -5.39 -0.17
CA THR A 52 -3.68 -5.88 -0.73
C THR A 52 -3.43 -5.36 -2.14
N LEU A 53 -4.40 -5.49 -3.03
CA LEU A 53 -4.28 -4.97 -4.40
C LEU A 53 -4.05 -3.46 -4.41
N SER A 54 -4.75 -2.72 -3.54
CA SER A 54 -4.59 -1.27 -3.44
C SER A 54 -3.16 -0.90 -2.99
N CYS A 55 -2.62 -1.58 -1.99
CA CYS A 55 -1.24 -1.37 -1.53
C CYS A 55 -0.22 -1.72 -2.63
N LEU A 56 -0.38 -2.85 -3.32
CA LEU A 56 0.51 -3.25 -4.42
C LEU A 56 0.53 -2.23 -5.56
N VAL A 57 -0.63 -1.72 -5.96
CA VAL A 57 -0.72 -0.68 -7.00
C VAL A 57 -0.01 0.59 -6.55
N THR A 58 -0.16 0.99 -5.28
CA THR A 58 0.51 2.18 -4.74
C THR A 58 2.03 1.99 -4.70
N LEU A 59 2.53 0.85 -4.19
CA LEU A 59 3.96 0.56 -4.14
C LEU A 59 4.57 0.52 -5.55
N LYS A 60 3.85 -0.07 -6.51
CA LYS A 60 4.27 -0.13 -7.92
C LYS A 60 4.24 1.24 -8.61
N LEU A 61 3.30 2.11 -8.26
CA LEU A 61 3.22 3.47 -8.80
C LEU A 61 4.47 4.29 -8.46
N TRP A 62 4.96 4.15 -7.22
CA TRP A 62 6.13 4.87 -6.73
C TRP A 62 7.45 4.11 -6.92
N ASP A 63 7.41 2.91 -7.50
CA ASP A 63 8.55 2.01 -7.73
C ASP A 63 9.39 1.71 -6.46
N ILE A 64 8.72 1.52 -5.34
CA ILE A 64 9.34 1.21 -4.04
C ILE A 64 8.82 -0.08 -3.43
N GLY A 65 9.50 -0.60 -2.40
CA GLY A 65 9.00 -1.74 -1.64
C GLY A 65 8.94 -3.04 -2.44
N HIS A 66 9.92 -3.28 -3.33
CA HIS A 66 9.97 -4.43 -4.23
C HIS A 66 9.84 -5.78 -3.51
N ASN A 67 10.40 -5.90 -2.30
CA ASN A 67 10.24 -7.09 -1.46
C ASN A 67 8.79 -7.28 -0.99
N SER A 68 8.13 -6.20 -0.59
CA SER A 68 6.73 -6.20 -0.17
C SER A 68 5.79 -6.53 -1.34
N ILE A 69 6.12 -6.07 -2.55
CA ILE A 69 5.41 -6.44 -3.78
C ILE A 69 5.53 -7.95 -4.05
N ALA A 70 6.74 -8.51 -3.92
CA ALA A 70 6.98 -9.94 -4.15
C ALA A 70 6.27 -10.84 -3.13
N GLN A 71 6.09 -10.36 -1.90
CA GLN A 71 5.38 -11.10 -0.85
C GLN A 71 3.85 -11.02 -0.97
N GLY A 72 3.31 -9.94 -1.52
CA GLY A 72 1.86 -9.76 -1.68
C GLY A 72 1.27 -10.33 -2.97
N MET A 73 2.12 -10.84 -3.89
CA MET A 73 1.73 -11.53 -5.13
C MET A 73 1.57 -13.04 -4.91
#